data_AF-A0A7U9RWH6-F1
#
_entry.id   AF-A0A7U9RWH6-F1
#
_cell.length_a   1.000
_cell.length_b   1.000
_cell.length_c   1.000
_cell.angle_alpha   90.00
_cell.angle_beta   90.00
_cell.angle_gamma   90.00
#
_symmetry.space_group_name_H-M   'P 1'
#
loop_
_entity.id
_entity.type
_entity.pdbx_description
1 polymer ?
#
loop_
_entity_poly.entity_id
_entity_poly.type
_entity_poly.pdbx_seq_one_letter_code
_entity_poly.pdbx_strand_id
1 'polypeptide(L)'
;MQQLEFDLRLDYERNLKDNLITVAKFAQEQMKQDLYDNGRPLKTVESEQEAYGIAAQQYIKVGGKAKMLKGGMDDFLKLLDADGEVTQVAGTIYNAAIELAQESILMAAQASRILSDLYYQTPKTPMEEYLDAQDLETQEDPEDAEDPEENN
;
A
#
# COMPACT_ATOMS: atom_id res chain seq x y z
N MET A 1 -4.34 -12.89 22.76
CA MET A 1 -5.08 -11.61 22.58
C MET A 1 -4.13 -10.65 21.90
N GLN A 2 -4.47 -10.13 20.71
CA GLN A 2 -3.64 -9.13 20.04
C GLN A 2 -3.84 -7.80 20.81
N GLN A 3 -2.78 -7.30 21.43
CA GLN A 3 -2.84 -6.10 22.25
C GLN A 3 -2.99 -4.90 21.30
N LEU A 4 -4.09 -4.15 21.43
CA LEU A 4 -4.32 -2.95 20.61
C LEU A 4 -3.41 -1.84 21.15
N GLU A 5 -2.26 -1.65 20.52
CA GLU A 5 -1.35 -0.57 20.87
C GLU A 5 -1.92 0.75 20.34
N PHE A 6 -2.40 1.61 21.24
CA PHE A 6 -2.89 2.94 20.86
C PHE A 6 -1.69 3.87 20.62
N ASP A 7 -1.44 4.23 19.37
CA ASP A 7 -0.50 5.29 19.03
C ASP A 7 -1.07 6.65 19.47
N LEU A 8 -0.50 7.21 20.54
CA LEU A 8 -0.93 8.48 21.14
C LEU A 8 -0.34 9.72 20.45
N ARG A 9 0.45 9.55 19.39
CA ARG A 9 1.06 10.68 18.65
C ARG A 9 0.01 11.46 17.87
N LEU A 10 0.22 12.77 17.76
CA LEU A 10 -0.59 13.65 16.93
C LEU A 10 -0.39 13.30 15.45
N ASP A 11 -1.40 13.53 14.60
CA ASP A 11 -1.34 13.11 13.19
C ASP A 11 -0.15 13.70 12.43
N TYR A 12 0.26 14.93 12.77
CA TYR A 12 1.39 15.62 12.14
C TYR A 12 2.76 15.16 12.66
N GLU A 13 2.80 14.43 13.79
CA GLU A 13 4.03 13.85 14.34
C GLU A 13 4.36 12.49 13.70
N ARG A 14 3.39 11.91 12.97
CA ARG A 14 3.56 10.66 12.24
C ARG A 14 4.18 10.90 10.87
N ASN A 15 4.93 9.92 10.39
CA ASN A 15 5.49 9.97 9.05
C ASN A 15 4.35 9.78 8.02
N LEU A 16 4.21 10.74 7.10
CA LEU A 16 3.20 10.68 6.06
C LEU A 16 3.29 9.39 5.21
N LYS A 17 4.51 8.92 4.91
CA LYS A 17 4.71 7.71 4.11
C LYS A 17 4.19 6.46 4.83
N ASP A 18 4.43 6.34 6.13
CA ASP A 18 3.96 5.20 6.93
C ASP A 18 2.42 5.18 6.98
N ASN A 19 1.80 6.36 7.14
CA ASN A 19 0.36 6.50 7.04
C ASN A 19 -0.15 6.06 5.66
N LEU A 20 0.51 6.45 4.57
CA LEU A 20 0.12 6.05 3.21
C LEU A 20 0.23 4.54 2.99
N ILE A 21 1.24 3.87 3.56
CA ILE A 21 1.35 2.40 3.51
C ILE A 21 0.16 1.76 4.23
N THR A 22 -0.21 2.27 5.42
CA THR A 22 -1.38 1.80 6.17
C THR A 22 -2.67 2.03 5.37
N VAL A 23 -2.83 3.19 4.74
CA VAL A 23 -4.00 3.50 3.89
C VAL A 23 -4.05 2.59 2.65
N ALA A 24 -2.90 2.22 2.07
CA ALA A 24 -2.86 1.27 0.95
C ALA A 24 -3.35 -0.14 1.37
N LYS A 25 -2.93 -0.62 2.55
CA LYS A 25 -3.45 -1.89 3.12
C LYS A 25 -4.95 -1.82 3.37
N PHE A 26 -5.42 -0.75 4.00
CA PHE A 26 -6.84 -0.48 4.21
C PHE A 26 -7.62 -0.51 2.89
N ALA A 27 -7.14 0.18 1.85
CA ALA A 27 -7.81 0.23 0.55
C ALA A 27 -7.87 -1.15 -0.13
N GLN A 28 -6.82 -1.97 0.04
CA GLN A 28 -6.81 -3.36 -0.45
C GLN A 28 -7.86 -4.23 0.25
N GLU A 29 -7.96 -4.12 1.58
CA GLU A 29 -8.94 -4.86 2.38
C GLU A 29 -10.37 -4.44 2.03
N GLN A 30 -10.62 -3.13 1.92
CA GLN A 30 -11.91 -2.59 1.51
C GLN A 30 -12.32 -3.14 0.13
N MET A 31 -11.43 -3.10 -0.86
CA MET A 31 -11.71 -3.64 -2.19
C MET A 31 -12.02 -5.15 -2.15
N LYS A 32 -11.28 -5.92 -1.35
CA LYS A 32 -11.50 -7.36 -1.19
C LYS A 32 -12.88 -7.64 -0.59
N GLN A 33 -13.24 -6.88 0.45
CA GLN A 33 -14.53 -7.00 1.13
C GLN A 33 -15.68 -6.62 0.21
N ASP A 34 -15.60 -5.48 -0.47
CA ASP A 34 -16.63 -5.02 -1.41
C ASP A 34 -16.88 -6.07 -2.51
N LEU A 35 -15.82 -6.65 -3.06
CA LEU A 35 -15.92 -7.69 -4.08
C LEU A 35 -16.54 -8.99 -3.55
N TYR A 36 -16.19 -9.37 -2.31
CA TYR A 36 -16.79 -10.52 -1.63
C TYR A 36 -18.29 -10.31 -1.43
N ASP A 37 -18.70 -9.15 -0.91
CA ASP A 37 -20.10 -8.81 -0.63
C ASP A 37 -20.94 -8.75 -1.91
N ASN A 38 -20.31 -8.41 -3.04
CA ASN A 38 -20.94 -8.42 -4.37
C ASN A 38 -20.88 -9.79 -5.09
N GLY A 39 -20.50 -10.86 -4.39
CA GLY A 39 -20.48 -12.23 -4.91
C GLY A 39 -19.38 -12.49 -5.96
N ARG A 40 -18.34 -11.65 -6.00
CA ARG A 40 -17.22 -11.75 -6.95
C ARG A 40 -15.89 -11.66 -6.19
N PRO A 41 -15.59 -12.63 -5.30
CA PRO A 41 -14.39 -12.58 -4.47
C PRO A 41 -13.15 -12.36 -5.33
N LEU A 42 -12.23 -11.55 -4.82
CA LEU A 42 -10.99 -11.23 -5.49
C LEU A 42 -10.19 -12.52 -5.72
N LYS A 43 -9.94 -12.86 -6.98
CA LYS A 43 -9.16 -14.05 -7.35
C LYS A 43 -7.67 -13.81 -7.11
N THR A 44 -6.91 -14.86 -6.88
CA THR A 44 -5.45 -14.78 -6.84
C THR A 44 -4.90 -14.47 -8.25
N VAL A 45 -3.82 -13.70 -8.33
CA VAL A 45 -3.11 -13.48 -9.60
C VAL A 45 -2.28 -14.72 -9.93
N GLU A 46 -2.49 -15.32 -11.10
CA GLU A 46 -1.92 -16.64 -11.46
C GLU A 46 -0.74 -16.56 -12.44
N SER A 47 -0.52 -15.40 -13.09
CA SER A 47 0.52 -15.26 -14.11
C SER A 47 1.12 -13.86 -14.20
N GLU A 48 2.34 -13.77 -14.74
CA GLU A 48 3.03 -12.49 -15.01
C GLU A 48 2.23 -11.62 -16.01
N GLN A 49 1.58 -12.24 -17.00
CA GLN A 49 0.77 -11.52 -17.98
C GLN A 49 -0.49 -10.92 -17.34
N GLU A 50 -1.15 -11.65 -16.44
CA GLU A 50 -2.27 -11.13 -15.66
C GLU A 50 -1.82 -9.98 -14.76
N ALA A 51 -0.70 -10.15 -14.05
CA ALA A 51 -0.09 -9.12 -13.22
C ALA A 51 0.18 -7.83 -14.01
N TYR A 52 0.80 -7.94 -15.19
CA TYR A 52 1.00 -6.80 -16.08
C TYR A 52 -0.33 -6.15 -16.49
N GLY A 53 -1.35 -6.94 -16.83
CA GLY A 53 -2.67 -6.44 -17.19
C GLY A 53 -3.31 -5.61 -16.08
N ILE A 54 -3.25 -6.09 -14.83
CA ILE A 54 -3.75 -5.39 -13.64
C ILE A 54 -2.98 -4.08 -13.43
N ALA A 55 -1.64 -4.15 -13.45
CA ALA A 55 -0.79 -2.97 -13.26
C ALA A 55 -1.02 -1.91 -14.36
N ALA A 56 -1.12 -2.33 -15.62
CA ALA A 56 -1.37 -1.45 -16.76
C ALA A 56 -2.76 -0.78 -16.68
N GLN A 57 -3.79 -1.54 -16.30
CA GLN A 57 -5.14 -0.98 -16.11
C GLN A 57 -5.13 0.13 -15.06
N GLN A 58 -4.44 -0.10 -13.94
CA GLN A 58 -4.37 0.88 -12.86
C GLN A 58 -3.49 2.09 -13.22
N TYR A 59 -2.39 1.88 -13.94
CA TYR A 59 -1.55 2.96 -14.46
C TYR A 59 -2.33 3.91 -15.38
N ILE A 60 -3.22 3.39 -16.24
CA ILE A 60 -4.06 4.22 -17.10
C ILE A 60 -4.96 5.15 -16.27
N LYS A 61 -5.53 4.66 -15.17
CA LYS A 61 -6.39 5.47 -14.29
C LYS A 61 -5.59 6.58 -13.60
N VAL A 62 -4.41 6.25 -13.05
CA VAL A 62 -3.48 7.24 -12.48
C VAL A 62 -3.11 8.30 -13.52
N GLY A 63 -2.76 7.88 -14.74
CA GLY A 63 -2.45 8.79 -15.84
C GLY A 63 -3.64 9.70 -16.21
N GLY A 64 -4.87 9.20 -16.13
CA GLY A 64 -6.08 10.00 -16.29
C GLY A 64 -6.20 11.10 -15.25
N LYS A 65 -6.02 10.78 -13.96
CA LYS A 65 -6.05 11.76 -12.86
C LYS A 65 -4.91 12.76 -12.93
N ALA A 66 -3.71 12.33 -13.31
CA ALA A 66 -2.57 13.22 -13.49
C ALA A 66 -2.82 14.27 -14.59
N LYS A 67 -3.51 13.89 -15.67
CA LYS A 67 -3.93 14.84 -16.71
C LYS A 67 -4.95 15.87 -16.20
N MET A 68 -5.89 15.47 -15.34
CA MET A 68 -6.84 16.41 -14.73
C MET A 68 -6.14 17.43 -13.83
N LEU A 69 -5.20 16.97 -12.99
CA LEU A 69 -4.39 17.85 -12.16
C LEU A 69 -3.58 18.83 -13.02
N LYS A 70 -2.94 18.35 -14.09
CA LYS A 70 -2.25 19.21 -15.06
C LYS A 70 -3.20 20.25 -15.67
N GLY A 71 -4.40 19.85 -16.07
CA GLY A 71 -5.40 20.79 -16.61
C GLY A 71 -5.75 21.92 -15.63
N GLY A 72 -5.95 21.59 -14.35
CA GLY A 72 -6.18 22.60 -13.31
C GLY A 72 -5.00 23.57 -13.15
N MET A 73 -3.76 23.08 -13.24
CA MET A 73 -2.56 23.93 -13.23
C MET A 73 -2.46 24.83 -14.47
N ASP A 74 -2.74 24.29 -15.64
CA ASP A 74 -2.76 25.04 -16.90
C ASP A 74 -3.81 26.17 -16.84
N ASP A 75 -4.98 25.91 -16.24
CA ASP A 75 -6.03 26.91 -16.07
C ASP A 75 -5.67 27.97 -15.03
N PHE A 76 -4.97 27.58 -13.95
CA PHE A 76 -4.45 28.53 -12.96
C PHE A 76 -3.50 29.52 -13.62
N LEU A 77 -2.57 29.03 -14.45
CA LEU A 77 -1.60 29.86 -15.15
C LEU A 77 -2.30 30.89 -16.07
N LYS A 78 -3.32 30.47 -16.83
CA LYS A 78 -4.10 31.39 -17.68
C LYS A 78 -4.79 32.50 -16.90
N LEU A 79 -5.25 32.22 -15.69
CA LEU A 79 -5.91 33.23 -14.85
C LEU A 79 -4.92 34.24 -14.27
N LEU A 80 -3.68 33.84 -13.99
CA LEU A 80 -2.62 34.77 -13.58
C LEU A 80 -2.34 35.81 -14.69
N ASP A 81 -2.32 35.37 -15.94
CA ASP A 81 -2.12 36.27 -17.09
C ASP A 81 -3.29 37.24 -17.31
N ALA A 82 -4.46 36.95 -16.75
CA ALA A 82 -5.71 37.69 -16.94
C ALA A 82 -6.18 38.48 -15.70
N ASP A 83 -5.39 38.52 -14.62
CA ASP A 83 -5.76 39.09 -13.31
C ASP A 83 -7.11 38.54 -12.78
N GLY A 84 -7.34 37.24 -13.01
CA GLY A 84 -8.59 36.54 -12.68
C GLY A 84 -8.65 36.01 -11.25
N GLU A 85 -9.86 35.67 -10.78
CA GLU A 85 -10.07 35.10 -9.44
C GLU A 85 -9.57 33.63 -9.36
N VAL A 86 -8.46 33.42 -8.65
CA VAL A 86 -7.75 32.12 -8.60
C VAL A 86 -8.31 31.13 -7.57
N THR A 87 -9.15 31.57 -6.62
CA THR A 87 -9.62 30.77 -5.48
C THR A 87 -10.35 29.50 -5.93
N GLN A 88 -11.19 29.61 -6.95
CA GLN A 88 -11.94 28.46 -7.48
C GLN A 88 -11.01 27.40 -8.10
N VAL A 89 -9.95 27.84 -8.80
CA VAL A 89 -9.00 26.92 -9.43
C VAL A 89 -8.13 26.22 -8.39
N ALA A 90 -7.78 26.89 -7.28
CA ALA A 90 -7.09 26.24 -6.16
C ALA A 90 -7.91 25.07 -5.59
N GLY A 91 -9.23 25.24 -5.45
CA GLY A 91 -10.14 24.16 -5.03
C GLY A 91 -10.18 23.00 -6.04
N THR A 92 -10.21 23.30 -7.33
CA THR A 92 -10.14 22.28 -8.40
C THR A 92 -8.84 21.50 -8.36
N ILE A 93 -7.69 22.17 -8.16
CA ILE A 93 -6.37 21.54 -8.04
C ILE A 93 -6.34 20.63 -6.81
N TYR A 94 -6.84 21.11 -5.66
CA TYR A 94 -6.90 20.31 -4.44
C TYR A 94 -7.65 19.00 -4.67
N ASN A 95 -8.87 19.07 -5.22
CA ASN A 95 -9.67 17.87 -5.48
C ASN A 95 -8.98 16.94 -6.49
N ALA A 96 -8.41 17.48 -7.57
CA ALA A 96 -7.67 16.68 -8.55
C ALA A 96 -6.44 15.99 -7.95
N ALA A 97 -5.74 16.65 -7.03
CA ALA A 97 -4.59 16.07 -6.32
C ALA A 97 -5.02 14.96 -5.35
N ILE A 98 -6.13 15.15 -4.63
CA ILE A 98 -6.70 14.10 -3.76
C ILE A 98 -7.12 12.88 -4.57
N GLU A 99 -7.81 13.07 -5.69
CA GLU A 99 -8.21 11.96 -6.57
C GLU A 99 -7.01 11.24 -7.18
N LEU A 100 -5.96 11.96 -7.57
CA LEU A 100 -4.72 11.37 -8.04
C LEU A 100 -4.05 10.54 -6.94
N ALA A 101 -3.95 11.08 -5.73
CA ALA A 101 -3.38 10.38 -4.58
C ALA A 101 -4.15 9.10 -4.26
N GLN A 102 -5.49 9.16 -4.24
CA GLN A 102 -6.34 7.99 -4.04
C GLN A 102 -6.05 6.91 -5.10
N GLU A 103 -6.00 7.28 -6.39
CA GLU A 103 -5.77 6.31 -7.46
C GLU A 103 -4.35 5.72 -7.42
N SER A 104 -3.36 6.51 -6.99
CA SER A 104 -1.99 6.04 -6.74
C SER A 104 -1.91 5.07 -5.56
N ILE A 105 -2.67 5.31 -4.48
CA ILE A 105 -2.77 4.38 -3.34
C ILE A 105 -3.40 3.06 -3.79
N LEU A 106 -4.46 3.10 -4.60
CA LEU A 106 -5.06 1.89 -5.18
C LEU A 106 -4.08 1.14 -6.09
N MET A 107 -3.20 1.86 -6.80
CA MET A 107 -2.11 1.24 -7.56
C MET A 107 -1.09 0.55 -6.65
N ALA A 108 -0.68 1.18 -5.55
CA ALA A 108 0.20 0.56 -4.58
C ALA A 108 -0.43 -0.70 -3.97
N ALA A 109 -1.73 -0.67 -3.66
CA ALA A 109 -2.48 -1.83 -3.17
C ALA A 109 -2.49 -2.99 -4.18
N GLN A 110 -2.76 -2.71 -5.47
CA GLN A 110 -2.71 -3.75 -6.51
C GLN A 110 -1.28 -4.29 -6.72
N ALA A 111 -0.26 -3.44 -6.68
CA ALA A 111 1.13 -3.87 -6.78
C ALA A 111 1.55 -4.77 -5.60
N SER A 112 1.13 -4.41 -4.38
CA SER A 112 1.34 -5.24 -3.17
C SER A 112 0.66 -6.60 -3.29
N ARG A 113 -0.57 -6.64 -3.80
CA ARG A 113 -1.27 -7.90 -4.11
C ARG A 113 -0.53 -8.73 -5.14
N ILE A 114 -0.14 -8.15 -6.27
CA ILE A 114 0.61 -8.85 -7.32
C ILE A 114 1.88 -9.47 -6.75
N LEU A 115 2.64 -8.70 -5.97
CA LEU A 115 3.85 -9.18 -5.32
C LEU A 115 3.55 -10.37 -4.41
N SER A 116 2.54 -10.25 -3.55
CA SER A 116 2.16 -11.31 -2.62
C SER A 116 1.71 -12.57 -3.35
N ASP A 117 0.85 -12.42 -4.35
CA ASP A 117 0.30 -13.53 -5.09
C ASP A 117 1.40 -14.25 -5.88
N LEU A 118 2.24 -13.55 -6.64
CA LEU A 118 3.26 -14.21 -7.47
C LEU A 118 4.47 -14.73 -6.67
N TYR A 119 4.91 -13.99 -5.64
CA TYR A 119 6.09 -14.37 -4.85
C TYR A 119 5.82 -15.60 -3.97
N TYR A 120 4.66 -15.66 -3.30
CA TYR A 120 4.35 -16.75 -2.37
C TYR A 120 3.69 -17.97 -3.03
N GLN A 121 3.37 -17.92 -4.32
CA GLN A 121 2.89 -19.09 -5.09
C GLN A 121 4.03 -19.95 -5.66
N THR A 122 5.25 -19.43 -5.74
CA THR A 122 6.40 -20.22 -6.19
C THR A 122 6.87 -21.09 -5.02
N PRO A 123 7.01 -22.43 -5.19
CA PRO A 123 7.61 -23.26 -4.15
C PRO A 123 8.97 -22.68 -3.77
N LYS A 124 9.18 -22.39 -2.48
CA LYS A 124 10.47 -21.92 -2.01
C LYS A 124 11.54 -22.91 -2.41
N THR A 125 12.65 -22.40 -2.91
CA THR A 125 13.80 -23.26 -3.16
C THR A 125 14.31 -23.81 -1.82
N PRO A 126 14.94 -25.00 -1.79
CA PRO A 126 15.51 -25.54 -0.55
C PRO A 126 16.49 -24.60 0.17
N MET A 127 17.10 -23.66 -0.57
CA MET A 127 17.98 -22.62 0.00
C MET A 127 17.19 -21.51 0.71
N GLU A 128 16.03 -21.11 0.18
CA GLU A 128 15.14 -20.13 0.82
C GLU A 128 14.48 -20.72 2.08
N GLU A 129 14.08 -21.99 2.05
CA GLU A 129 13.57 -22.70 3.23
C GLU A 129 14.64 -22.81 4.34
N TYR A 130 15.90 -23.04 3.96
CA TYR A 130 17.01 -23.14 4.92
C TYR A 130 17.34 -21.79 5.57
N LEU A 131 17.28 -20.69 4.81
CA LEU A 131 17.51 -19.34 5.34
C LEU A 131 16.39 -18.92 6.31
N ASP A 132 15.12 -19.18 5.95
CA ASP A 132 14.00 -18.90 6.85
C ASP A 132 14.04 -19.73 8.14
N ALA A 133 14.50 -21.00 8.05
CA ALA A 133 14.69 -21.85 9.22
C ALA A 133 15.81 -21.35 10.13
N GLN A 134 16.91 -20.84 9.57
CA GLN A 134 17.98 -20.23 10.36
C GLN A 134 17.55 -18.92 11.03
N ASP A 135 16.72 -18.10 10.38
CA ASP A 135 16.19 -16.86 10.96
C ASP A 135 15.17 -17.13 12.08
N LEU A 136 14.54 -18.31 12.10
CA LEU A 136 13.68 -18.79 13.19
C LEU A 136 14.49 -19.43 14.32
N GLU A 137 15.50 -20.24 14.00
CA GLU A 137 16.42 -20.83 15.01
C GLU A 137 17.29 -19.79 15.72
N THR A 138 17.55 -18.64 15.10
CA THR A 138 18.26 -17.52 15.75
C THR A 138 17.36 -16.62 16.60
N GLN A 139 16.03 -16.81 16.55
CA GLN A 139 15.06 -16.13 17.41
C GLN A 139 14.58 -16.97 18.60
N GLU A 140 14.80 -18.29 18.58
CA GLU A 140 14.53 -19.16 19.74
C GLU A 140 15.78 -19.35 20.62
N ASP A 141 15.88 -18.40 21.58
CA ASP A 141 16.56 -18.42 22.88
C ASP A 141 18.08 -18.20 23.01
N PRO A 142 18.47 -17.31 23.94
CA PRO A 142 18.80 -17.84 25.25
C PRO A 142 18.35 -16.96 26.42
N GLU A 143 17.12 -17.14 26.93
CA GLU A 143 16.83 -16.95 28.35
C GLU A 143 16.51 -18.31 29.02
N ASP A 144 17.26 -18.58 30.09
CA ASP A 144 17.02 -19.61 31.10
C ASP A 144 17.25 -21.09 30.74
N ALA A 145 18.50 -21.40 30.40
CA ALA A 145 19.10 -22.67 30.85
C ALA A 145 19.98 -22.43 32.10
N GLU A 146 19.40 -21.98 33.21
CA GLU A 146 19.96 -22.26 34.54
C GLU A 146 19.38 -23.59 35.02
N ASP A 147 20.10 -24.67 34.73
CA ASP A 147 19.84 -26.01 35.25
C ASP A 147 20.14 -26.04 36.76
N PRO A 148 19.18 -26.44 37.62
CA PRO A 148 19.40 -26.58 39.04
C PRO A 148 20.06 -27.93 39.33
N GLU A 149 21.31 -27.99 39.80
CA GLU A 149 21.75 -29.14 40.61
C GLU A 149 23.02 -28.90 41.47
N GLU A 150 22.94 -29.48 42.67
CA GLU A 150 23.85 -29.42 43.82
C GLU A 150 25.17 -30.21 43.67
N ASN A 151 26.23 -29.74 44.36
CA ASN A 151 27.16 -30.47 45.25
C ASN A 151 28.66 -30.18 45.03
N ASN A 152 29.25 -29.40 45.95
CA ASN A 152 30.24 -29.88 46.94
C ASN A 152 30.62 -28.77 47.93
#